data_AF-A0A670K9J4-F1
#
_entry.id   AF-A0A670K9J4-F1
#
_cell.length_a   1.000
_cell.length_b   1.000
_cell.length_c   1.000
_cell.angle_alpha   90.00
_cell.angle_beta   90.00
_cell.angle_gamma   90.00
#
_symmetry.space_group_name_H-M   'P 1'
#
loop_
_entity.id
_entity.type
_entity.pdbx_description
1 polymer ?
#
loop_
_entity_poly.entity_id
_entity_poly.type
_entity_poly.pdbx_seq_one_letter_code
_entity_poly.pdbx_strand_id
1 'polypeptide(L)'
;MERADSGISQVLSRKWRSKASETLASLQAWEAHQPCTDCGGRHFPLETDVQNQNKRRAVLCEKCLKCRTERKESVLEFVNTETSYGEDLRIIKEEFYLPMQSAGLLTQDQLLVVFGNIQELIDLNENFLEYLQEEIEQAFEQVVCACVVSDFFSVSLCSYNELLLPL
;
A
#
# COMPACT_ATOMS: atom_id res chain seq x y z
N MET A 1 -6.64 -38.41 68.80
CA MET A 1 -6.21 -36.99 68.79
C MET A 1 -5.28 -36.82 67.61
N GLU A 2 -5.49 -35.74 66.87
CA GLU A 2 -4.98 -35.49 65.52
C GLU A 2 -3.47 -35.27 65.40
N ARG A 3 -3.04 -35.21 64.13
CA ARG A 3 -1.90 -34.50 63.48
C ARG A 3 -0.71 -35.40 63.14
N ALA A 4 -0.11 -35.34 61.94
CA ALA A 4 -0.30 -34.47 60.77
C ALA A 4 0.25 -35.19 59.54
N ASP A 5 -0.45 -35.14 58.39
CA ASP A 5 0.11 -35.54 57.10
C ASP A 5 0.18 -34.33 56.15
N SER A 6 1.42 -33.92 55.90
CA SER A 6 1.98 -33.41 54.65
C SER A 6 1.17 -32.40 53.82
N GLY A 7 1.15 -31.14 54.26
CA GLY A 7 0.68 -29.98 53.48
C GLY A 7 1.73 -29.34 52.56
N ILE A 8 2.69 -30.08 51.98
CA ILE A 8 3.82 -29.47 51.24
C ILE A 8 3.65 -29.52 49.70
N SER A 9 2.85 -30.44 49.15
CA SER A 9 2.75 -30.62 47.69
C SER A 9 1.80 -29.62 46.99
N GLN A 10 0.72 -29.19 47.65
CA GLN A 10 -0.24 -28.24 47.06
C GLN A 10 0.29 -26.81 46.94
N VAL A 11 1.19 -26.40 47.83
CA VAL A 11 1.75 -25.04 47.83
C VAL A 11 2.67 -24.83 46.62
N LEU A 12 3.47 -25.85 46.27
CA LEU A 12 4.35 -25.79 45.11
C LEU A 12 3.53 -25.69 43.81
N SER A 13 2.51 -26.53 43.64
CA SER A 13 1.68 -26.58 42.42
C SER A 13 0.88 -25.28 42.17
N ARG A 14 0.37 -24.62 43.22
CA ARG A 14 -0.27 -23.30 43.12
C ARG A 14 0.74 -22.21 42.74
N LYS A 15 1.98 -22.29 43.25
CA LYS A 15 3.08 -21.36 42.93
C LYS A 15 3.56 -21.46 41.49
N TRP A 16 3.52 -22.65 40.88
CA TRP A 16 3.84 -22.84 39.45
C TRP A 16 2.77 -22.25 38.53
N ARG A 17 1.47 -22.44 38.84
CA ARG A 17 0.38 -21.80 38.08
C ARG A 17 0.38 -20.28 38.21
N SER A 18 0.67 -19.72 39.39
CA SER A 18 0.77 -18.27 39.56
C SER A 18 1.94 -17.70 38.76
N LYS A 19 3.11 -18.36 38.81
CA LYS A 19 4.28 -17.97 38.00
C LYS A 19 4.02 -18.05 36.50
N ALA A 20 3.39 -19.12 36.01
CA ALA A 20 3.06 -19.27 34.59
C ALA A 20 2.08 -18.17 34.12
N SER A 21 1.08 -17.84 34.95
CA SER A 21 0.14 -16.75 34.70
C SER A 21 0.81 -15.37 34.73
N GLU A 22 1.74 -15.13 35.66
CA GLU A 22 2.54 -13.90 35.74
C GLU A 22 3.49 -13.77 34.55
N THR A 23 4.12 -14.85 34.10
CA THR A 23 4.98 -14.84 32.89
C THR A 23 4.16 -14.62 31.63
N LEU A 24 2.96 -15.20 31.52
CA LEU A 24 2.08 -14.97 30.38
C LEU A 24 1.55 -13.52 30.37
N ALA A 25 1.18 -12.99 31.53
CA ALA A 25 0.79 -11.59 31.68
C ALA A 25 1.95 -10.63 31.37
N SER A 26 3.19 -10.99 31.72
CA SER A 26 4.40 -10.21 31.41
C SER A 26 4.74 -10.27 29.92
N LEU A 27 4.56 -11.42 29.27
CA LEU A 27 4.72 -11.56 27.80
C LEU A 27 3.64 -10.78 27.04
N GLN A 28 2.39 -10.85 27.49
CA GLN A 28 1.28 -10.07 26.93
C GLN A 28 1.46 -8.57 27.17
N ALA A 29 2.02 -8.16 28.31
CA ALA A 29 2.39 -6.78 28.59
C ALA A 29 3.54 -6.30 27.69
N TRP A 30 4.56 -7.14 27.46
CA TRP A 30 5.66 -6.86 26.52
C TRP A 30 5.16 -6.70 25.08
N GLU A 31 4.25 -7.56 24.64
CA GLU A 31 3.61 -7.51 23.32
C GLU A 31 2.70 -6.27 23.16
N ALA A 32 2.04 -5.84 24.25
CA ALA A 32 1.23 -4.61 24.28
C ALA A 32 2.05 -3.30 24.20
N HIS A 33 3.37 -3.36 24.40
CA HIS A 33 4.28 -2.22 24.26
C HIS A 33 4.98 -2.16 22.89
N GLN A 34 4.63 -3.03 21.94
CA GLN A 34 5.28 -3.04 20.66
C GLN A 34 5.04 -1.71 19.93
N PRO A 35 6.10 -0.98 19.54
CA PRO A 35 5.96 0.30 18.87
C PRO A 35 5.29 0.12 17.51
N CYS A 36 4.58 1.16 17.04
CA CYS A 36 4.02 1.19 15.70
C CYS A 36 5.11 0.82 14.67
N THR A 37 4.80 -0.12 13.78
CA THR A 37 5.77 -0.64 12.80
C THR A 37 6.26 0.41 11.79
N ASP A 38 5.42 1.41 11.48
CA ASP A 38 5.80 2.47 10.53
C ASP A 38 6.61 3.60 11.19
N CYS A 39 6.12 4.12 12.32
CA CYS A 39 6.73 5.30 12.94
C CYS A 39 7.64 4.99 14.14
N GLY A 40 7.74 3.72 14.56
CA GLY A 40 8.55 3.29 15.69
C GLY A 40 8.17 3.96 17.02
N GLY A 41 6.96 4.50 17.13
CA GLY A 41 6.52 5.28 18.30
C GLY A 41 7.08 6.71 18.36
N ARG A 42 7.75 7.22 17.32
CA ARG A 42 8.35 8.58 17.30
C ARG A 42 7.37 9.73 17.08
N HIS A 43 6.12 9.45 16.69
CA HIS A 43 5.04 10.45 16.65
C HIS A 43 4.29 10.51 17.98
N PHE A 44 4.97 10.95 19.06
CA PHE A 44 4.28 11.34 20.28
C PHE A 44 3.49 12.64 20.03
N PRO A 45 2.20 12.73 20.43
CA PRO A 45 1.55 14.02 20.59
C PRO A 45 2.24 14.76 21.72
N LEU A 46 2.57 16.03 21.49
CA LEU A 46 2.92 16.96 22.56
C LEU A 46 1.65 17.19 23.38
N GLU A 47 1.53 16.45 24.48
CA GLU A 47 0.61 16.64 25.62
C GLU A 47 -0.91 16.54 25.32
N THR A 48 -1.65 16.17 26.38
CA THR A 48 -3.12 16.10 26.55
C THR A 48 -3.90 15.05 25.75
N ASP A 49 -3.86 13.78 26.19
CA ASP A 49 -5.03 13.15 26.81
C ASP A 49 -4.73 11.72 27.32
N VAL A 50 -4.94 11.51 28.62
CA VAL A 50 -4.56 10.30 29.36
C VAL A 50 -5.62 9.18 29.23
N GLN A 51 -6.66 9.34 28.40
CA GLN A 51 -7.86 8.49 28.51
C GLN A 51 -8.06 7.39 27.46
N ASN A 52 -7.18 7.20 26.47
CA ASN A 52 -7.39 6.16 25.45
C ASN A 52 -6.29 5.10 25.38
N GLN A 53 -5.95 4.51 26.53
CA GLN A 53 -4.97 3.42 26.62
C GLN A 53 -5.52 2.04 26.18
N ASN A 54 -6.83 1.91 25.91
CA ASN A 54 -7.50 0.60 25.84
C ASN A 54 -7.82 0.05 24.44
N LYS A 55 -7.18 0.54 23.37
CA LYS A 55 -7.39 -0.03 22.02
C LYS A 55 -6.08 -0.35 21.29
N ARG A 56 -5.11 -0.95 22.00
CA ARG A 56 -3.78 -1.29 21.45
C ARG A 56 -3.69 -2.76 21.03
N ARG A 57 -4.52 -3.15 20.04
CA ARG A 57 -4.36 -4.40 19.26
C ARG A 57 -3.86 -4.15 17.83
N ALA A 58 -3.56 -2.90 17.48
CA ALA A 58 -3.12 -2.54 16.14
C ALA A 58 -1.59 -2.45 16.08
N VAL A 59 -0.98 -3.17 15.13
CA VAL A 59 0.44 -3.12 14.73
C VAL A 59 0.85 -1.71 14.24
N LEU A 60 -0.14 -0.84 14.02
CA LEU A 60 -0.02 0.54 13.57
C LEU A 60 -0.77 1.49 14.50
N CYS A 61 -0.27 2.71 14.65
CA CYS A 61 -1.04 3.79 15.26
C CYS A 61 -2.09 4.35 14.28
N GLU A 62 -3.10 5.03 14.81
CA GLU A 62 -4.21 5.60 14.03
C GLU A 62 -3.74 6.52 12.89
N LYS A 63 -2.69 7.31 13.13
CA LYS A 63 -2.08 8.18 12.10
C LYS A 63 -1.48 7.38 10.95
N CYS A 64 -0.70 6.34 11.25
CA CYS A 64 -0.08 5.49 10.24
C CYS A 64 -1.13 4.65 9.49
N LEU A 65 -2.17 4.19 10.18
CA LEU A 65 -3.30 3.52 9.55
C LEU A 65 -4.00 4.44 8.55
N LYS A 66 -4.32 5.69 8.96
CA LYS A 66 -4.92 6.69 8.07
C LYS A 66 -4.04 6.99 6.86
N CYS A 67 -2.75 7.21 7.08
CA CYS A 67 -1.79 7.47 6.00
C CYS A 67 -1.68 6.30 5.00
N ARG A 68 -1.70 5.05 5.49
CA ARG A 68 -1.75 3.86 4.62
C ARG A 68 -3.03 3.82 3.79
N THR A 69 -4.18 4.17 4.37
CA THR A 69 -5.45 4.26 3.64
C THR A 69 -5.44 5.36 2.59
N GLU A 70 -5.06 6.59 2.96
CA GLU A 70 -5.02 7.74 2.04
C GLU A 70 -4.08 7.46 0.86
N ARG A 71 -2.91 6.86 1.13
CA ARG A 71 -1.98 6.45 0.07
C ARG A 71 -2.59 5.41 -0.88
N LYS A 72 -3.29 4.41 -0.34
CA LYS A 72 -3.99 3.41 -1.15
C LYS A 72 -5.03 4.07 -2.05
N GLU A 73 -5.80 5.01 -1.51
CA GLU A 73 -6.79 5.77 -2.27
C GLU A 73 -6.14 6.58 -3.39
N SER A 74 -5.04 7.29 -3.13
CA SER A 74 -4.32 8.03 -4.17
C SER A 74 -3.75 7.13 -5.28
N VAL A 75 -3.26 5.93 -4.94
CA VAL A 75 -2.79 4.97 -5.95
C VAL A 75 -3.94 4.47 -6.82
N LEU A 76 -5.07 4.12 -6.20
CA LEU A 76 -6.25 3.66 -6.94
C LEU A 76 -6.82 4.78 -7.81
N GLU A 77 -6.83 6.02 -7.32
CA GLU A 77 -7.21 7.19 -8.10
C GLU A 77 -6.29 7.35 -9.33
N PHE A 78 -4.98 7.24 -9.15
CA PHE A 78 -4.01 7.33 -10.25
C PHE A 78 -4.26 6.27 -11.32
N VAL A 79 -4.45 5.00 -10.94
CA VAL A 79 -4.80 3.91 -11.88
C VAL A 79 -6.10 4.22 -12.62
N ASN A 80 -7.11 4.72 -11.92
CA ASN A 80 -8.40 5.05 -12.50
C ASN A 80 -8.31 6.21 -13.50
N THR A 81 -7.53 7.25 -13.17
CA THR A 81 -7.30 8.37 -14.09
C THR A 81 -6.51 7.94 -15.32
N GLU A 82 -5.52 7.07 -15.16
CA GLU A 82 -4.72 6.55 -16.26
C GLU A 82 -5.53 5.63 -17.19
N THR A 83 -6.41 4.80 -16.60
CA THR A 83 -7.37 3.98 -17.36
C THR A 83 -8.30 4.86 -18.18
N SER A 84 -8.87 5.90 -17.57
CA SER A 84 -9.77 6.84 -18.27
C SER A 84 -9.04 7.59 -19.38
N TYR A 85 -7.77 7.95 -19.17
CA TYR A 85 -6.93 8.56 -20.20
C TYR A 85 -6.75 7.64 -21.42
N GLY A 86 -6.56 6.34 -21.20
CA GLY A 86 -6.45 5.36 -22.29
C GLY A 86 -7.73 5.22 -23.09
N GLU A 87 -8.87 5.21 -22.40
CA GLU A 87 -10.19 5.24 -23.05
C GLU A 87 -10.38 6.50 -23.90
N ASP A 88 -10.01 7.68 -23.38
CA ASP A 88 -10.09 8.93 -24.13
C ASP A 88 -9.22 8.90 -25.39
N LEU A 89 -8.01 8.36 -25.32
CA LEU A 89 -7.14 8.18 -26.50
C LEU A 89 -7.79 7.25 -27.53
N ARG A 90 -8.40 6.15 -27.07
CA ARG A 90 -9.11 5.21 -27.95
C ARG A 90 -10.31 5.87 -28.63
N ILE A 91 -11.10 6.64 -27.90
CA ILE A 91 -12.21 7.44 -28.45
C ILE A 91 -11.69 8.41 -29.51
N ILE A 92 -10.61 9.14 -29.24
CA ILE A 92 -10.03 10.08 -30.21
C ILE A 92 -9.63 9.33 -31.49
N LYS A 93 -9.03 8.15 -31.37
CA LYS A 93 -8.63 7.34 -32.52
C LYS A 93 -9.83 6.79 -33.30
N GLU A 94 -10.82 6.23 -32.61
CA GLU A 94 -11.95 5.53 -33.22
C GLU A 94 -12.99 6.49 -33.82
N GLU A 95 -13.27 7.59 -33.14
CA GLU A 95 -14.33 8.52 -33.54
C GLU A 95 -13.82 9.68 -34.40
N PHE A 96 -12.51 9.98 -34.39
CA PHE A 96 -11.94 11.10 -35.15
C PHE A 96 -10.86 10.68 -36.13
N TYR A 97 -9.80 10.00 -35.69
CA TYR A 97 -8.69 9.63 -36.58
C TYR A 97 -9.13 8.68 -37.71
N LEU A 98 -9.74 7.54 -37.38
CA LEU A 98 -10.12 6.53 -38.38
C LEU A 98 -11.21 7.03 -39.35
N PRO A 99 -12.26 7.76 -38.92
CA PRO A 99 -13.24 8.32 -39.83
C PRO A 99 -12.65 9.35 -40.78
N MET A 100 -11.74 10.23 -40.31
CA MET A 100 -11.08 11.20 -41.20
C MET A 100 -10.15 10.55 -42.21
N GLN A 101 -9.44 9.50 -41.80
CA GLN A 101 -8.57 8.73 -42.68
C GLN A 101 -9.36 7.99 -43.76
N SER A 102 -10.41 7.23 -43.36
CA SER A 102 -11.21 6.43 -44.28
C SER A 102 -12.04 7.27 -45.25
N ALA A 103 -12.52 8.45 -44.82
CA ALA A 103 -13.18 9.42 -45.68
C ALA A 103 -12.21 10.21 -46.57
N GLY A 104 -10.89 10.06 -46.37
CA GLY A 104 -9.86 10.78 -47.12
C GLY A 104 -9.92 12.30 -46.94
N LEU A 105 -10.44 12.78 -45.80
CA LEU A 105 -10.59 14.21 -45.50
C LEU A 105 -9.24 14.90 -45.30
N LEU A 106 -8.25 14.14 -44.84
CA LEU A 106 -6.90 14.59 -44.57
C LEU A 106 -5.89 13.60 -45.15
N THR A 107 -4.76 14.12 -45.62
CA THR A 107 -3.61 13.29 -45.99
C THR A 107 -2.95 12.69 -44.74
N GLN A 108 -2.16 11.63 -44.92
CA GLN A 108 -1.47 10.98 -43.80
C GLN A 108 -0.58 11.96 -43.02
N ASP A 109 0.12 12.87 -43.71
CA ASP A 109 0.97 13.88 -43.06
C ASP A 109 0.15 14.86 -42.22
N GLN A 110 -1.03 15.28 -42.69
CA GLN A 110 -1.92 16.15 -41.93
C GLN A 110 -2.53 15.44 -40.73
N LEU A 111 -2.87 14.15 -40.86
CA LEU A 111 -3.35 13.35 -39.73
C LEU A 111 -2.28 13.23 -38.65
N LEU A 112 -1.01 13.01 -39.02
CA LEU A 112 0.10 12.95 -38.07
C LEU A 112 0.32 14.31 -37.37
N VAL A 113 0.12 15.44 -38.03
CA VAL A 113 0.22 16.76 -37.40
C VAL A 113 -0.88 16.99 -36.36
N VAL A 114 -2.11 16.52 -36.62
CA VAL A 114 -3.26 16.75 -35.73
C VAL A 114 -3.30 15.76 -34.58
N PHE A 115 -3.10 14.47 -34.87
CA PHE A 115 -3.25 13.38 -33.90
C PHE A 115 -1.92 12.87 -33.35
N GLY A 116 -0.78 13.39 -33.84
CA GLY A 116 0.54 13.00 -33.37
C GLY A 116 0.78 11.50 -33.50
N ASN A 117 1.39 10.92 -32.47
CA ASN A 117 1.68 9.51 -32.32
C ASN A 117 0.62 8.78 -31.47
N ILE A 118 -0.66 9.04 -31.71
CA ILE A 118 -1.77 8.51 -30.89
C ILE A 118 -1.75 6.99 -30.69
N GLN A 119 -1.33 6.21 -31.70
CA GLN A 119 -1.20 4.76 -31.56
C GLN A 119 -0.16 4.37 -30.52
N GLU A 120 1.02 5.00 -30.59
CA GLU A 120 2.11 4.73 -29.64
C GLU A 120 1.70 5.12 -28.22
N LEU A 121 0.96 6.22 -28.06
CA LEU A 121 0.46 6.65 -26.75
C LEU A 121 -0.53 5.65 -26.16
N ILE A 122 -1.43 5.07 -26.97
CA ILE A 122 -2.34 4.00 -26.53
C ILE A 122 -1.54 2.79 -26.09
N ASP A 123 -0.61 2.32 -26.93
CA ASP A 123 0.20 1.12 -26.64
C ASP A 123 1.05 1.32 -25.37
N LEU A 124 1.63 2.51 -25.18
CA LEU A 124 2.40 2.84 -23.98
C LEU A 124 1.52 2.87 -22.73
N ASN A 125 0.32 3.45 -22.80
CA ASN A 125 -0.59 3.48 -21.67
C ASN A 125 -1.07 2.06 -21.30
N GLU A 126 -1.47 1.25 -22.29
CA GLU A 126 -1.91 -0.14 -22.04
C GLU A 126 -0.82 -0.97 -21.34
N ASN A 127 0.43 -0.90 -21.83
CA ASN A 127 1.56 -1.58 -21.19
C ASN A 127 1.85 -1.03 -19.77
N PHE A 128 1.76 0.29 -19.59
CA PHE A 128 1.98 0.92 -18.30
C PHE A 128 0.90 0.52 -17.27
N LEU A 129 -0.37 0.46 -17.68
CA LEU A 129 -1.49 0.03 -16.86
C LEU A 129 -1.38 -1.45 -16.46
N GLU A 130 -1.02 -2.33 -17.39
CA GLU A 130 -0.79 -3.75 -17.09
C GLU A 130 0.29 -3.91 -16.02
N TYR A 131 1.46 -3.30 -16.25
CA TYR A 131 2.56 -3.32 -15.29
C TYR A 131 2.16 -2.75 -13.92
N LEU A 132 1.48 -1.60 -13.90
CA LEU A 132 1.05 -0.96 -12.67
C LEU A 132 0.07 -1.82 -11.88
N GLN A 133 -0.86 -2.51 -12.55
CA GLN A 133 -1.83 -3.39 -11.91
C GLN A 133 -1.17 -4.63 -11.31
N GLU A 134 -0.23 -5.26 -12.03
CA GLU A 134 0.53 -6.41 -11.52
C GLU A 134 1.31 -6.06 -10.24
N GLU A 135 2.00 -4.92 -10.24
CA GLU A 135 2.77 -4.46 -9.07
C GLU A 135 1.87 -4.14 -7.88
N ILE A 136 0.70 -3.55 -8.13
CA ILE A 136 -0.30 -3.27 -7.09
C ILE A 136 -0.84 -4.58 -6.50
N GLU A 137 -1.14 -5.58 -7.33
CA GLU A 137 -1.62 -6.89 -6.89
C GLU A 137 -0.57 -7.59 -6.01
N GLN A 138 0.69 -7.62 -6.46
CA GLN A 138 1.82 -8.16 -5.70
C GLN A 138 2.00 -7.43 -4.34
N ALA A 139 1.85 -6.10 -4.33
CA ALA A 139 1.96 -5.31 -3.11
C ALA A 139 0.83 -5.61 -2.09
N PHE A 140 -0.36 -6.00 -2.56
CA PHE A 140 -1.46 -6.39 -1.68
C PHE A 140 -1.29 -7.79 -1.10
N GLU A 141 -0.69 -8.73 -1.83
CA GLU A 141 -0.46 -10.10 -1.35
C GLU A 141 0.56 -10.18 -0.21
N GLN A 142 1.56 -9.29 -0.19
CA GLN A 142 2.67 -9.41 0.77
C GLN A 142 2.34 -8.98 2.21
N VAL A 143 1.13 -8.46 2.51
CA VAL A 143 0.66 -8.00 3.86
C VAL A 143 1.53 -6.89 4.50
N VAL A 144 2.73 -6.65 3.98
CA VAL A 144 3.57 -5.50 4.29
C VAL A 144 3.02 -4.33 3.50
N CYS A 145 2.09 -3.58 4.09
CA CYS A 145 1.73 -2.28 3.55
C CYS A 145 2.95 -1.35 3.74
N ALA A 146 3.92 -1.45 2.84
CA ALA A 146 5.10 -0.63 2.76
C ALA A 146 5.06 0.08 1.41
N CYS A 147 4.78 1.36 1.47
CA CYS A 147 5.52 2.34 0.70
C CYS A 147 5.70 2.20 -0.85
N VAL A 148 4.79 1.59 -1.60
CA VAL A 148 4.89 1.34 -3.07
C VAL A 148 4.64 2.52 -4.05
N VAL A 149 5.02 3.75 -3.72
CA VAL A 149 4.74 4.96 -4.57
C VAL A 149 5.94 5.89 -4.58
N SER A 150 6.52 6.16 -3.40
CA SER A 150 7.85 6.80 -3.28
C SER A 150 8.94 5.96 -3.93
N ASP A 151 8.94 4.65 -3.66
CA ASP A 151 9.91 3.73 -4.27
C ASP A 151 9.59 3.49 -5.76
N PHE A 152 8.31 3.56 -6.13
CA PHE A 152 7.82 3.43 -7.51
C PHE A 152 8.27 4.57 -8.43
N PHE A 153 8.15 5.84 -7.98
CA PHE A 153 8.63 6.98 -8.78
C PHE A 153 10.16 6.98 -8.94
N SER A 154 10.93 6.52 -7.95
CA SER A 154 12.40 6.41 -8.09
C SER A 154 12.82 5.30 -9.06
N VAL A 155 12.14 4.16 -9.08
CA VAL A 155 12.48 3.04 -9.98
C VAL A 155 11.96 3.30 -11.40
N SER A 156 10.71 3.77 -11.53
CA SER A 156 10.09 4.00 -12.83
C SER A 156 10.71 5.20 -13.57
N LEU A 157 11.00 6.33 -12.91
CA LEU A 157 11.74 7.44 -13.55
C LEU A 157 13.20 7.08 -13.88
N CYS A 158 13.82 6.12 -13.19
CA CYS A 158 15.15 5.61 -13.55
C CYS A 158 15.07 4.78 -14.85
N SER A 159 14.12 3.85 -14.96
CA SER A 159 13.96 3.02 -16.17
C SER A 159 13.46 3.81 -17.38
N TYR A 160 12.58 4.80 -17.19
CA TYR A 160 12.14 5.70 -18.27
C TYR A 160 13.27 6.66 -18.69
N ASN A 161 14.16 7.12 -17.80
CA ASN A 161 15.36 7.89 -18.21
C ASN A 161 16.38 7.04 -18.98
N GLU A 162 16.45 5.73 -18.74
CA GLU A 162 17.34 4.82 -19.46
C GLU A 162 16.82 4.46 -20.87
N LEU A 163 15.50 4.55 -21.10
CA LEU A 163 14.87 4.30 -22.40
C LEU A 163 14.61 5.57 -23.23
N LEU A 164 14.75 6.78 -22.66
CA LEU A 164 14.59 8.08 -23.33
C LEU A 164 15.89 8.91 -23.41
N LEU A 165 17.04 8.23 -23.45
CA LEU A 165 18.29 8.79 -23.98
C LEU A 165 18.60 8.16 -25.35
N PRO A 166 18.14 8.77 -26.46
CA PRO A 166 18.65 8.46 -27.79
C PRO A 166 19.75 9.45 -28.19
N LEU A 167 20.81 8.92 -28.82
CA LEU A 167 21.87 9.59 -29.61
C LEU A 167 23.11 10.12 -28.87
#